data_AF-A0A2D5Y5Q3-F1
#
_entry.id   AF-A0A2D5Y5Q3-F1
#
_cell.length_a   1.000
_cell.length_b   1.000
_cell.length_c   1.000
_cell.angle_alpha   90.00
_cell.angle_beta   90.00
_cell.angle_gamma   90.00
#
_symmetry.space_group_name_H-M   'P 1'
#
loop_
_entity.id
_entity.type
_entity.pdbx_description
1 polymer ?
#
loop_
_entity_poly.entity_id
_entity_poly.type
_entity_poly.pdbx_seq_one_letter_code
_entity_poly.pdbx_strand_id
1 'polypeptide(L)'
;MNNTPTNNPYAQAAGAYGSNAQKHTPDQRELEGRVLLKAARMMKDLQDDWKNVNSEILDAALRYNRQIWMMFYDTAIENSENEKRPDDLRSNIINLANFIFKREVEIMADKDRNPEKLDALININREIAAGLMGSKNAAAQKEETPAPQQTPDITTDTKS
;
A
#
# COMPACT_ATOMS: atom_id res chain seq x y z
N MET A 1 -16.42 -12.41 -50.27
CA MET A 1 -15.46 -12.81 -49.22
C MET A 1 -15.91 -12.20 -47.90
N ASN A 2 -15.78 -12.98 -46.81
CA ASN A 2 -16.22 -12.73 -45.43
C ASN A 2 -15.69 -11.44 -44.77
N ASN A 3 -16.42 -10.92 -43.77
CA ASN A 3 -15.90 -10.90 -42.39
C ASN A 3 -16.98 -10.58 -41.34
N THR A 4 -17.21 -11.54 -40.44
CA THR A 4 -18.02 -11.46 -39.23
C THR A 4 -17.29 -10.63 -38.16
N PRO A 5 -17.95 -9.76 -37.37
CA PRO A 5 -17.31 -9.12 -36.23
C PRO A 5 -17.12 -10.16 -35.11
N THR A 6 -15.86 -10.43 -34.78
CA THR A 6 -15.41 -11.26 -33.66
C THR A 6 -15.89 -10.69 -32.34
N ASN A 7 -16.78 -11.42 -31.66
CA ASN A 7 -17.12 -11.18 -30.25
C ASN A 7 -15.86 -11.45 -29.41
N ASN A 8 -15.29 -10.43 -28.78
CA ASN A 8 -14.00 -10.52 -28.08
C ASN A 8 -14.23 -10.84 -26.59
N PRO A 9 -14.09 -12.11 -26.14
CA PRO A 9 -14.34 -12.52 -24.76
C PRO A 9 -13.34 -11.94 -23.75
N TYR A 10 -12.26 -11.30 -24.21
CA TYR A 10 -11.25 -10.68 -23.35
C TYR A 10 -11.72 -9.36 -22.71
N ALA A 11 -12.80 -8.75 -23.21
CA ALA A 11 -13.40 -7.57 -22.58
C ALA A 11 -14.10 -7.89 -21.24
N GLN A 12 -14.50 -9.15 -21.01
CA GLN A 12 -15.13 -9.58 -19.76
C GLN A 12 -14.14 -9.97 -18.66
N ALA A 13 -12.83 -10.07 -18.97
CA ALA A 13 -11.80 -10.38 -17.96
C ALA A 13 -11.27 -9.14 -17.22
N ALA A 14 -11.48 -7.94 -17.76
CA ALA A 14 -11.03 -6.69 -17.13
C ALA A 14 -12.02 -6.14 -16.08
N GLY A 15 -13.29 -6.56 -16.09
CA GLY A 15 -14.34 -6.07 -15.18
C GLY A 15 -14.46 -6.83 -13.85
N ALA A 16 -13.83 -8.01 -13.72
CA ALA A 16 -14.03 -8.90 -12.57
C ALA A 16 -13.05 -8.67 -11.42
N TYR A 17 -11.93 -7.96 -11.64
CA TYR A 17 -10.92 -7.69 -10.61
C TYR A 17 -11.17 -6.39 -9.83
N GLY A 18 -11.94 -5.44 -10.37
CA GLY A 18 -12.34 -4.22 -9.66
C GLY A 18 -13.63 -4.37 -8.85
N SER A 19 -14.59 -5.18 -9.32
CA SER A 19 -15.98 -5.10 -8.85
C SER A 19 -16.23 -5.65 -7.44
N ASN A 20 -15.38 -6.56 -6.93
CA ASN A 20 -15.54 -7.17 -5.60
C ASN A 20 -14.65 -6.53 -4.52
N ALA A 21 -13.53 -5.91 -4.89
CA ALA A 21 -12.66 -5.20 -3.94
C ALA A 21 -13.17 -3.78 -3.64
N GLN A 22 -13.82 -3.11 -4.59
CA GLN A 22 -14.19 -1.69 -4.43
C GLN A 22 -15.28 -1.42 -3.38
N LYS A 23 -16.11 -2.41 -3.03
CA LYS A 23 -17.29 -2.17 -2.17
C LYS A 23 -16.98 -2.15 -0.66
N HIS A 24 -15.80 -2.60 -0.22
CA HIS A 24 -15.43 -2.66 1.20
C HIS A 24 -13.99 -2.20 1.54
N THR A 25 -13.14 -1.90 0.56
CA THR A 25 -11.71 -1.58 0.78
C THR A 25 -11.33 -0.14 1.18
N PRO A 26 -12.20 0.91 1.09
CA PRO A 26 -11.81 2.27 1.48
C PRO A 26 -11.51 2.48 2.99
N ASP A 27 -11.86 1.56 3.89
CA ASP A 27 -11.65 1.73 5.34
C ASP A 27 -10.38 1.00 5.84
N GLN A 28 -10.15 -0.23 5.37
CA GLN A 28 -9.07 -1.07 5.89
C GLN A 28 -7.67 -0.56 5.53
N ARG A 29 -7.41 -0.20 4.27
CA ARG A 29 -6.07 0.29 3.85
C ARG A 29 -5.72 1.63 4.50
N GLU A 30 -6.72 2.49 4.68
CA GLU A 30 -6.54 3.76 5.38
C GLU A 30 -6.24 3.51 6.87
N LEU A 31 -6.93 2.56 7.50
CA LEU A 31 -6.65 2.15 8.88
C LEU A 31 -5.23 1.59 9.05
N GLU A 32 -4.80 0.70 8.15
CA GLU A 32 -3.43 0.14 8.12
C GLU A 32 -2.37 1.26 7.97
N GLY A 33 -2.62 2.24 7.09
CA GLY A 33 -1.76 3.42 6.97
C GLY A 33 -1.70 4.26 8.25
N ARG A 34 -2.84 4.48 8.92
CA ARG A 34 -2.90 5.24 10.17
C ARG A 34 -2.12 4.58 11.31
N VAL A 35 -2.17 3.25 11.45
CA VAL A 35 -1.41 2.56 12.51
C VAL A 35 0.10 2.61 12.26
N LEU A 36 0.54 2.51 11.00
CA LEU A 36 1.94 2.69 10.62
C LEU A 36 2.43 4.11 10.92
N LEU A 37 1.65 5.14 10.57
CA LEU A 37 2.00 6.52 10.92
C LEU A 37 2.10 6.74 12.43
N LYS A 38 1.21 6.10 13.20
CA LYS A 38 1.29 6.15 14.66
C LYS A 38 2.59 5.53 15.16
N ALA A 39 3.00 4.37 14.65
CA ALA A 39 4.27 3.74 15.02
C ALA A 39 5.47 4.63 14.64
N ALA A 40 5.47 5.22 13.44
CA ALA A 40 6.49 6.16 13.00
C ALA A 40 6.58 7.39 13.92
N ARG A 41 5.44 7.95 14.32
CA ARG A 41 5.38 9.08 15.25
C ARG A 41 5.92 8.70 16.62
N MET A 42 5.50 7.56 17.18
CA MET A 42 6.01 7.09 18.47
C MET A 42 7.54 6.98 18.46
N MET A 43 8.13 6.36 17.44
CA MET A 43 9.59 6.25 17.32
C MET A 43 10.27 7.62 17.11
N LYS A 44 9.64 8.54 16.37
CA LYS A 44 10.17 9.90 16.19
C LYS A 44 10.15 10.70 17.50
N ASP A 45 9.07 10.60 18.28
CA ASP A 45 8.95 11.23 19.58
C ASP A 45 10.05 10.70 20.54
N LEU A 46 10.38 9.40 20.46
CA LEU A 46 11.51 8.84 21.19
C LEU A 46 12.85 9.42 20.75
N GLN A 47 13.09 9.55 19.44
CA GLN A 47 14.32 10.17 18.94
C GLN A 47 14.47 11.62 19.42
N ASP A 48 13.37 12.38 19.42
CA ASP A 48 13.37 13.80 19.77
C ASP A 48 13.62 14.03 21.27
N ASP A 49 13.21 13.09 22.14
CA ASP A 49 13.46 13.14 23.59
C ASP A 49 14.38 12.01 24.10
N TRP A 50 15.34 11.58 23.28
CA TRP A 50 16.13 10.37 23.51
C TRP A 50 16.84 10.28 24.87
N LYS A 51 17.21 11.44 25.43
CA LYS A 51 17.84 11.55 26.76
C LYS A 51 16.97 11.00 27.90
N ASN A 52 15.64 11.03 27.75
CA ASN A 52 14.68 10.58 28.74
C ASN A 52 14.11 9.19 28.43
N VAL A 53 14.47 8.60 27.28
CA VAL A 53 14.01 7.28 26.87
C VAL A 53 14.77 6.20 27.64
N ASN A 54 14.07 5.39 28.41
CA ASN A 54 14.63 4.17 29.00
C ASN A 54 14.31 2.94 28.13
N SER A 55 14.86 1.78 28.49
CA SER A 55 14.68 0.55 27.72
C SER A 55 13.23 0.07 27.66
N GLU A 56 12.42 0.35 28.68
CA GLU A 56 11.00 -0.04 28.72
C GLU A 56 10.16 0.81 27.75
N ILE A 57 10.42 2.13 27.72
CA ILE A 57 9.77 3.06 26.80
C ILE A 57 10.15 2.70 25.35
N LEU A 58 11.43 2.40 25.10
CA LEU A 58 11.90 1.96 23.80
C LEU A 58 11.26 0.63 23.38
N ASP A 59 11.26 -0.38 24.24
CA ASP A 59 10.63 -1.67 23.95
C ASP A 59 9.14 -1.50 23.66
N ALA A 60 8.42 -0.66 24.39
CA ALA A 60 6.99 -0.44 24.17
C ALA A 60 6.71 0.10 22.74
N ALA A 61 7.53 1.04 22.25
CA ALA A 61 7.39 1.58 20.90
C ALA A 61 7.77 0.56 19.83
N LEU A 62 8.88 -0.17 20.01
CA LEU A 62 9.31 -1.21 19.08
C LEU A 62 8.31 -2.37 19.06
N ARG A 63 7.74 -2.75 20.20
CA ARG A 63 6.71 -3.80 20.30
C ARG A 63 5.45 -3.41 19.55
N TYR A 64 5.01 -2.15 19.66
CA TYR A 64 3.88 -1.65 18.88
C TYR A 64 4.15 -1.77 17.37
N ASN A 65 5.34 -1.37 16.93
CA ASN A 65 5.76 -1.52 15.53
C ASN A 65 5.77 -2.99 15.08
N ARG A 66 6.39 -3.86 15.86
CA ARG A 66 6.49 -5.30 15.59
C ARG A 66 5.12 -5.97 15.44
N GLN A 67 4.15 -5.62 16.26
CA GLN A 67 2.79 -6.18 16.18
C GLN A 67 2.11 -5.86 14.83
N ILE A 68 2.30 -4.65 14.30
CA ILE A 68 1.79 -4.27 12.98
C ILE A 68 2.46 -5.13 11.90
N TRP A 69 3.79 -5.28 11.98
CA TRP A 69 4.54 -6.04 11.00
C TRP A 69 4.30 -7.54 11.06
N MET A 70 3.97 -8.11 12.23
CA MET A 70 3.50 -9.50 12.32
C MET A 70 2.17 -9.67 11.56
N MET A 71 1.22 -8.75 11.68
CA MET A 71 -0.04 -8.82 10.94
C MET A 71 0.19 -8.84 9.42
N PHE A 72 1.09 -7.99 8.90
CA PHE A 72 1.44 -7.99 7.47
C PHE A 72 2.17 -9.25 7.05
N TYR A 73 3.06 -9.77 7.89
CA TYR A 73 3.79 -11.01 7.65
C TYR A 73 2.85 -12.21 7.58
N ASP A 74 1.97 -12.37 8.57
CA ASP A 74 0.98 -13.44 8.64
C ASP A 74 0.06 -13.38 7.42
N THR A 75 -0.44 -12.19 7.09
CA THR A 75 -1.25 -11.95 5.87
C THR A 75 -0.49 -12.32 4.60
N ALA A 76 0.81 -12.06 4.53
CA ALA A 76 1.63 -12.38 3.36
C ALA A 76 1.84 -13.90 3.21
N ILE A 77 1.92 -14.65 4.32
CA ILE A 77 2.06 -16.11 4.32
C ILE A 77 0.73 -16.81 4.04
N GLU A 78 -0.36 -16.45 4.73
CA GLU A 78 -1.66 -17.11 4.62
C GLU A 78 -2.27 -16.99 3.21
N ASN A 79 -1.93 -15.93 2.48
CA ASN A 79 -2.40 -15.72 1.12
C ASN A 79 -1.55 -16.44 0.05
N SER A 80 -0.76 -17.45 0.42
CA SER A 80 0.12 -18.17 -0.51
C SER A 80 -0.59 -18.97 -1.59
N GLU A 81 -1.83 -19.39 -1.34
CA GLU A 81 -2.65 -20.23 -2.24
C GLU A 81 -3.42 -19.40 -3.29
N ASN A 82 -3.44 -18.07 -3.16
CA ASN A 82 -4.12 -17.20 -4.10
C ASN A 82 -3.16 -16.80 -5.23
N GLU A 83 -3.22 -17.51 -6.37
CA GLU A 83 -2.48 -17.25 -7.65
C GLU A 83 -2.56 -15.80 -8.19
N LYS A 84 -3.27 -14.89 -7.51
CA LYS A 84 -3.60 -13.53 -7.93
C LYS A 84 -2.69 -12.44 -7.35
N ARG A 85 -1.79 -12.75 -6.41
CA ARG A 85 -0.82 -11.78 -5.89
C ARG A 85 0.55 -12.12 -6.51
N PRO A 86 1.20 -11.22 -7.25
CA PRO A 86 2.53 -11.49 -7.79
C PRO A 86 3.45 -11.92 -6.66
N ASP A 87 4.19 -13.01 -6.85
CA ASP A 87 5.13 -13.56 -5.86
C ASP A 87 6.07 -12.48 -5.29
N ASP A 88 6.38 -11.48 -6.10
CA ASP A 88 7.22 -10.33 -5.76
C ASP A 88 6.67 -9.50 -4.60
N LEU A 89 5.37 -9.19 -4.56
CA LEU A 89 4.81 -8.32 -3.50
C LEU A 89 4.85 -9.00 -2.14
N ARG A 90 4.49 -10.29 -2.09
CA ARG A 90 4.57 -11.11 -0.89
C ARG A 90 6.01 -11.22 -0.40
N SER A 91 6.93 -11.54 -1.31
CA SER A 91 8.36 -11.65 -0.99
C SER A 91 8.91 -10.34 -0.45
N ASN A 92 8.50 -9.19 -1.02
CA ASN A 92 8.89 -7.87 -0.53
C ASN A 92 8.38 -7.60 0.90
N ILE A 93 7.12 -7.93 1.21
CA ILE A 93 6.56 -7.77 2.57
C ILE A 93 7.33 -8.63 3.57
N ILE A 94 7.57 -9.90 3.24
CA ILE A 94 8.31 -10.84 4.10
C ILE A 94 9.74 -10.33 4.35
N ASN A 95 10.42 -9.87 3.30
CA ASN A 95 11.78 -9.34 3.41
C ASN A 95 11.83 -8.07 4.28
N LEU A 96 10.85 -7.17 4.14
CA LEU A 96 10.75 -5.96 4.97
C LEU A 96 10.46 -6.31 6.44
N ALA A 97 9.53 -7.23 6.70
CA ALA A 97 9.23 -7.68 8.07
C ALA A 97 10.48 -8.27 8.75
N ASN A 98 11.21 -9.14 8.04
CA ASN A 98 12.46 -9.73 8.54
C ASN A 98 13.53 -8.65 8.83
N PHE A 99 13.68 -7.68 7.93
CA PHE A 99 14.59 -6.55 8.15
C PHE A 99 14.22 -5.77 9.41
N ILE A 100 12.94 -5.50 9.61
CA ILE A 100 12.43 -4.74 10.76
C ILE A 100 12.67 -5.50 12.07
N PHE A 101 12.34 -6.79 12.12
CA PHE A 101 12.58 -7.60 13.33
C PHE A 101 14.06 -7.64 13.69
N LYS A 102 14.94 -7.80 12.70
CA LYS A 102 16.38 -7.76 12.90
C LYS A 102 16.83 -6.40 13.44
N ARG A 103 16.35 -5.31 12.83
CA ARG A 103 16.69 -3.94 13.24
C ARG A 103 16.23 -3.63 14.67
N GLU A 104 15.05 -4.10 15.07
CA GLU A 104 14.55 -3.92 16.44
C GLU A 104 15.44 -4.60 17.47
N VAL A 105 15.91 -5.82 17.17
CA VAL A 105 16.89 -6.53 18.02
C VAL A 105 18.21 -5.75 18.10
N GLU A 106 18.71 -5.23 16.96
CA GLU A 106 19.92 -4.42 16.91
C GLU A 106 19.81 -3.12 17.72
N ILE A 107 18.64 -2.47 17.71
CA ILE A 107 18.37 -1.26 18.51
C ILE A 107 18.35 -1.60 20.00
N MET A 108 17.69 -2.69 20.39
CA MET A 108 17.58 -3.09 21.80
C MET A 108 18.92 -3.55 22.39
N ALA A 109 19.77 -4.15 21.56
CA ALA A 109 21.11 -4.58 21.95
C ALA A 109 22.17 -3.46 21.89
N ASP A 110 21.81 -2.26 21.45
CA ASP A 110 22.75 -1.18 21.20
C ASP A 110 23.27 -0.55 22.50
N LYS A 111 24.56 -0.75 22.79
CA LYS A 111 25.21 -0.17 23.98
C LYS A 111 25.43 1.33 23.85
N ASP A 112 25.62 1.82 22.62
CA ASP A 112 25.90 3.23 22.34
C ASP A 112 24.63 4.08 22.38
N ARG A 113 23.45 3.45 22.52
CA ARG A 113 22.12 4.08 22.52
C ARG A 113 22.01 5.12 21.39
N ASN A 114 22.20 4.70 20.14
CA ASN A 114 22.11 5.63 19.01
C ASN A 114 20.65 5.81 18.54
N PRO A 115 20.05 7.01 18.65
CA PRO A 115 18.68 7.27 18.19
C PRO A 115 18.51 7.12 16.67
N GLU A 116 19.56 7.36 15.87
CA GLU A 116 19.51 7.27 14.40
C GLU A 116 19.19 5.85 13.90
N LYS A 117 19.40 4.82 14.73
CA LYS A 117 19.03 3.45 14.37
C LYS A 117 17.52 3.28 14.13
N LEU A 118 16.69 4.17 14.68
CA LEU A 118 15.24 4.23 14.45
C LEU A 118 14.87 4.81 13.08
N ASP A 119 15.77 5.52 12.39
CA ASP A 119 15.44 6.24 11.15
C ASP A 119 14.87 5.34 10.06
N ALA A 120 15.47 4.16 9.89
CA ALA A 120 15.00 3.21 8.89
C ALA A 120 13.56 2.74 9.18
N LEU A 121 13.24 2.47 10.45
CA LEU A 121 11.90 2.02 10.86
C LEU A 121 10.87 3.15 10.65
N ILE A 122 11.22 4.38 11.02
CA ILE A 122 10.38 5.57 10.85
C ILE A 122 10.09 5.81 9.37
N ASN A 123 11.13 5.79 8.52
CA ASN A 123 11.00 6.06 7.09
C ASN A 123 10.17 4.97 6.41
N ILE A 124 10.46 3.69 6.65
CA ILE A 124 9.68 2.59 6.07
C ILE A 124 8.19 2.74 6.43
N ASN A 125 7.87 2.98 7.69
CA ASN A 125 6.47 3.13 8.11
C ASN A 125 5.78 4.32 7.42
N ARG A 126 6.48 5.45 7.26
CA ARG A 126 5.92 6.64 6.58
C ARG A 126 5.68 6.38 5.10
N GLU A 127 6.64 5.79 4.40
CA GLU A 127 6.54 5.50 2.96
C GLU A 127 5.43 4.49 2.67
N ILE A 128 5.35 3.40 3.44
CA ILE A 128 4.30 2.40 3.27
C ILE A 128 2.93 3.00 3.60
N ALA A 129 2.82 3.79 4.67
CA ALA A 129 1.56 4.46 4.99
C ALA A 129 1.13 5.44 3.90
N ALA A 130 2.06 6.23 3.35
CA ALA A 130 1.80 7.13 2.24
C ALA A 130 1.31 6.37 1.01
N GLY A 131 1.92 5.23 0.68
CA GLY A 131 1.45 4.36 -0.41
C GLY A 131 0.03 3.80 -0.17
N LEU A 132 -0.26 3.31 1.04
CA LEU A 132 -1.57 2.76 1.40
C LEU A 132 -2.68 3.81 1.36
N MET A 133 -2.41 5.03 1.83
CA MET A 133 -3.39 6.14 1.85
C MET A 133 -3.50 6.86 0.50
N GLY A 134 -2.39 7.00 -0.24
CA GLY A 134 -2.31 7.68 -1.55
C GLY A 134 -2.86 6.86 -2.71
N SER A 135 -3.05 5.55 -2.51
CA SER A 135 -3.70 4.64 -3.47
C SER A 135 -5.14 5.06 -3.86
N LYS A 136 -5.74 6.04 -3.17
CA LYS A 136 -7.02 6.66 -3.53
C LYS A 136 -6.99 7.34 -4.92
N ASN A 137 -5.83 7.82 -5.38
CA ASN A 137 -5.72 8.61 -6.62
C ASN A 137 -5.26 7.83 -7.86
N ALA A 138 -4.52 6.72 -7.71
CA ALA A 138 -4.02 5.96 -8.87
C ALA A 138 -5.10 5.14 -9.60
N ALA A 139 -6.21 4.83 -8.91
CA ALA A 139 -7.40 4.22 -9.53
C ALA A 139 -8.36 5.27 -10.11
N ALA A 140 -8.48 6.45 -9.48
CA ALA A 140 -9.36 7.53 -9.94
C ALA A 140 -8.82 8.28 -11.19
N GLN A 141 -7.49 8.32 -11.39
CA GLN A 141 -6.87 9.01 -12.53
C GLN A 141 -6.86 8.18 -13.84
N LYS A 142 -7.40 6.95 -13.84
CA LYS A 142 -7.59 6.18 -15.09
C LYS A 142 -8.99 6.31 -15.70
N GLU A 143 -9.91 7.04 -15.07
CA GLU A 143 -11.30 7.18 -15.54
C GLU A 143 -11.64 8.54 -16.17
N GLU A 144 -10.78 9.55 -16.11
CA GLU A 144 -10.99 10.82 -16.82
C GLU A 144 -10.22 10.86 -18.14
N THR A 145 -10.69 10.10 -19.13
CA THR A 145 -10.49 10.47 -20.53
C THR A 145 -11.77 11.18 -21.00
N PRO A 146 -11.72 12.45 -21.44
CA PRO A 146 -12.93 13.16 -21.84
C PRO A 146 -13.47 12.53 -23.14
N ALA A 147 -14.74 12.13 -23.13
CA ALA A 147 -15.43 11.61 -24.30
C ALA A 147 -15.39 12.61 -25.46
N PRO A 148 -15.17 12.18 -26.72
CA PRO A 148 -15.25 13.08 -27.87
C PRO A 148 -16.67 13.62 -28.01
N GLN A 149 -16.80 14.94 -28.01
CA GLN A 149 -18.02 15.69 -28.30
C GLN A 149 -18.53 15.29 -29.71
N GLN A 150 -19.77 14.83 -29.78
CA GLN A 150 -20.48 14.62 -31.04
C GLN A 150 -20.79 15.99 -31.66
N THR A 151 -20.20 16.28 -32.82
CA THR A 151 -20.64 17.37 -33.69
C THR A 151 -21.90 16.93 -34.45
N PRO A 152 -23.01 17.69 -34.45
CA PRO A 152 -24.14 17.41 -35.32
C PRO A 152 -23.79 17.84 -36.74
N ASP A 153 -23.70 16.88 -37.67
CA ASP A 153 -23.54 17.19 -39.09
C ASP A 153 -24.91 17.61 -39.66
N ILE A 154 -25.00 18.88 -40.06
CA ILE A 154 -26.15 19.47 -40.73
C ILE A 154 -25.93 19.23 -42.24
N THR A 155 -26.54 18.19 -42.80
CA THR A 155 -26.55 18.03 -44.25
C THR A 155 -27.56 19.02 -44.87
N THR A 156 -27.03 20.03 -45.54
CA THR A 156 -27.73 20.85 -46.54
C THR A 156 -27.36 20.36 -47.94
N ASP A 157 -28.22 20.70 -48.91
CA ASP A 157 -28.19 20.46 -50.38
C ASP A 157 -28.91 19.19 -50.87
N THR A 158 -30.06 19.24 -51.58
CA THR A 158 -30.63 20.11 -52.66
C THR A 158 -29.99 19.93 -54.05
N LYS A 159 -30.66 19.14 -54.92
CA LYS A 159 -31.00 19.38 -56.37
C LYS A 159 -31.50 18.06 -56.99
N SER A 160 -32.73 17.94 -57.51
CA SER A 160 -33.26 18.46 -58.81
C SER A 160 -32.39 18.10 -60.00
#